data_AF-F3KHS8-F1
#
_entry.id   AF-F3KHS8-F1
#
_cell.length_a   1.000
_cell.length_b   1.000
_cell.length_c   1.000
_cell.angle_alpha   90.00
_cell.angle_beta   90.00
_cell.angle_gamma   90.00
#
_symmetry.space_group_name_H-M   'P 1'
#
loop_
_entity.id
_entity.type
_entity.pdbx_description
1 polymer ?
#
loop_
_entity_poly.entity_id
_entity_poly.type
_entity_poly.pdbx_seq_one_letter_code
_entity_poly.pdbx_strand_id
1 'polypeptide(L)'
;MSVKLEDMPENMATADNFVGKKVIDREGISYGKVKHIHINQKTLSVSGVTIHQGFHKDYFLSSDYIDKFTDETLLLSRPPIRTDVPVVDIDGHKIGKISRLVRHPDTNELESIEVHDGIIHSKIIHKSEIWGVGEKIILKLTKEEYKNLK
;
A
#
# COMPACT_ATOMS: atom_id res chain seq x y z
N MET A 1 11.14 -14.97 -26.63
CA MET A 1 11.04 -16.31 -26.02
C MET A 1 12.26 -16.50 -25.12
N SER A 2 12.09 -16.75 -23.82
CA SER A 2 13.23 -17.07 -22.96
C SER A 2 13.64 -18.52 -23.20
N VAL A 3 14.95 -18.76 -23.31
CA VAL A 3 15.51 -20.11 -23.41
C VAL A 3 15.40 -20.74 -22.02
N LYS A 4 14.70 -21.85 -21.91
CA LYS A 4 14.64 -22.62 -20.66
C LYS A 4 15.98 -23.35 -20.52
N LEU A 5 16.78 -22.95 -19.54
CA LEU A 5 18.10 -23.54 -19.30
C LEU A 5 17.92 -24.90 -18.60
N GLU A 6 18.81 -25.84 -18.90
CA GLU A 6 18.89 -27.13 -18.20
C GLU A 6 19.10 -26.87 -16.69
N ASP A 7 18.50 -27.72 -15.84
CA ASP A 7 18.52 -27.62 -14.36
C ASP A 7 17.81 -26.41 -13.71
N MET A 8 17.03 -25.62 -14.46
CA MET A 8 16.20 -24.58 -13.84
C MET A 8 15.10 -25.17 -12.93
N PRO A 9 14.99 -24.72 -11.66
CA PRO A 9 13.93 -25.12 -10.75
C PRO A 9 12.52 -24.84 -11.29
N GLU A 10 11.57 -25.69 -10.89
CA GLU A 10 10.14 -25.41 -11.09
C GLU A 10 9.71 -24.17 -10.29
N ASN A 11 8.73 -23.40 -10.82
CA ASN A 11 8.22 -22.14 -10.24
C ASN A 11 9.21 -20.96 -10.23
N MET A 12 10.18 -20.95 -11.14
CA MET A 12 11.05 -19.80 -11.37
C MET A 12 10.45 -18.82 -12.39
N ALA A 13 10.52 -17.53 -12.09
CA ALA A 13 10.17 -16.45 -13.01
C ALA A 13 11.20 -15.31 -12.90
N THR A 14 11.44 -14.61 -14.01
CA THR A 14 12.27 -13.40 -13.99
C THR A 14 11.45 -12.24 -13.44
N ALA A 15 12.12 -11.26 -12.82
CA ALA A 15 11.45 -10.07 -12.29
C ALA A 15 10.64 -9.32 -13.37
N ASP A 16 11.17 -9.28 -14.60
CA ASP A 16 10.53 -8.64 -15.75
C ASP A 16 9.17 -9.25 -16.09
N ASN A 17 8.97 -10.55 -15.82
CA ASN A 17 7.69 -11.22 -16.06
C ASN A 17 6.56 -10.66 -15.18
N PHE A 18 6.88 -9.93 -14.11
CA PHE A 18 5.88 -9.36 -13.20
C PHE A 18 5.59 -7.88 -13.48
N VAL A 19 6.43 -7.19 -14.23
CA VAL A 19 6.22 -5.78 -14.57
C VAL A 19 4.94 -5.62 -15.39
N GLY A 20 4.12 -4.65 -15.02
CA GLY A 20 2.81 -4.37 -15.64
C GLY A 20 1.64 -5.19 -15.11
N LYS A 21 1.89 -6.24 -14.31
CA LYS A 21 0.82 -7.04 -13.70
C LYS A 21 0.02 -6.23 -12.69
N LYS A 22 -1.28 -6.52 -12.58
CA LYS A 22 -2.16 -5.86 -11.63
C LYS A 22 -1.77 -6.25 -10.20
N VAL A 23 -1.78 -5.27 -9.31
CA VAL A 23 -1.64 -5.51 -7.87
C VAL A 23 -3.04 -5.51 -7.26
N ILE A 24 -3.43 -6.61 -6.63
CA ILE A 24 -4.75 -6.77 -6.02
C ILE A 24 -4.65 -7.31 -4.60
N ASP A 25 -5.65 -7.07 -3.75
CA ASP A 25 -5.80 -7.77 -2.48
C ASP A 25 -6.72 -8.99 -2.59
N ARG A 26 -7.05 -9.61 -1.44
CA ARG A 26 -7.94 -10.77 -1.36
C ARG A 26 -9.40 -10.47 -1.69
N GLU A 27 -9.81 -9.21 -1.61
CA GLU A 27 -11.16 -8.76 -2.01
C GLU A 27 -11.24 -8.44 -3.51
N GLY A 28 -10.10 -8.47 -4.21
CA GLY A 28 -10.00 -8.15 -5.64
C GLY A 28 -9.87 -6.65 -5.92
N ILE A 29 -9.68 -5.82 -4.89
CA ILE A 29 -9.47 -4.39 -5.05
C ILE A 29 -8.14 -4.16 -5.76
N SER A 30 -8.15 -3.32 -6.81
CA SER A 30 -6.95 -3.01 -7.59
C SER A 30 -6.18 -1.82 -7.03
N TYR A 31 -4.88 -2.01 -6.82
CA TYR A 31 -3.97 -1.05 -6.22
C TYR A 31 -3.05 -0.35 -7.23
N GLY A 32 -3.07 -0.81 -8.48
CA GLY A 32 -2.22 -0.31 -9.55
C GLY A 32 -1.57 -1.47 -10.31
N LYS A 33 -0.40 -1.20 -10.91
CA LYS A 33 0.41 -2.18 -11.62
C LYS A 33 1.83 -2.21 -11.06
N VAL A 34 2.46 -3.38 -11.07
CA VAL A 34 3.87 -3.52 -10.73
C VAL A 34 4.71 -2.71 -11.72
N LYS A 35 5.57 -1.84 -11.22
CA LYS A 35 6.53 -1.06 -12.03
C LYS A 35 7.94 -1.63 -11.90
N HIS A 36 8.36 -1.92 -10.67
CA HIS A 36 9.67 -2.50 -10.38
C HIS A 36 9.57 -3.52 -9.25
N ILE A 37 10.38 -4.57 -9.32
CA ILE A 37 10.68 -5.47 -8.19
C ILE A 37 12.02 -5.05 -7.61
N HIS A 38 12.09 -4.90 -6.30
CA HIS A 38 13.31 -4.51 -5.59
C HIS A 38 13.94 -5.74 -4.93
N ILE A 39 15.22 -5.98 -5.21
CA ILE A 39 16.01 -7.06 -4.64
C ILE A 39 17.00 -6.46 -3.65
N ASN A 40 17.08 -7.03 -2.45
CA ASN A 40 18.09 -6.68 -1.48
C ASN A 40 19.46 -7.19 -1.95
N GLN A 41 20.42 -6.28 -2.17
CA GLN A 41 21.74 -6.67 -2.68
C GLN A 41 22.56 -7.52 -1.70
N LYS A 42 22.28 -7.48 -0.40
CA LYS A 42 22.99 -8.24 0.62
C LYS A 42 22.41 -9.65 0.81
N THR A 43 21.09 -9.76 0.86
CA THR A 43 20.39 -11.04 1.14
C THR A 43 19.91 -11.75 -0.12
N LEU A 44 19.97 -11.08 -1.28
CA LEU A 44 19.44 -11.55 -2.57
C LEU A 44 17.93 -11.89 -2.56
N SER A 45 17.20 -11.44 -1.54
CA SER A 45 15.76 -11.62 -1.39
C SER A 45 14.97 -10.45 -1.99
N VAL A 46 13.72 -10.68 -2.37
CA VAL A 46 12.80 -9.59 -2.75
C VAL A 46 12.50 -8.73 -1.53
N SER A 47 12.84 -7.44 -1.60
CA SER A 47 12.57 -6.44 -0.56
C SER A 47 11.17 -5.84 -0.67
N GLY A 48 10.60 -5.83 -1.87
CA GLY A 48 9.31 -5.19 -2.15
C GLY A 48 9.12 -4.84 -3.62
N VAL A 49 8.10 -4.03 -3.89
CA VAL A 49 7.72 -3.61 -5.25
C VAL A 49 7.40 -2.12 -5.31
N THR A 50 7.72 -1.49 -6.43
CA THR A 50 7.11 -0.20 -6.78
C THR A 50 5.80 -0.47 -7.53
N ILE A 51 4.72 0.16 -7.06
CA ILE A 51 3.41 0.13 -7.70
C ILE A 51 3.17 1.47 -8.38
N HIS A 52 2.78 1.41 -9.64
CA HIS A 52 2.29 2.54 -10.40
C HIS A 52 0.76 2.59 -10.35
N GLN A 53 0.20 3.71 -9.90
CA GLN A 53 -1.23 3.92 -9.75
C GLN A 53 -1.68 5.23 -10.39
N GLY A 54 -2.42 5.15 -11.51
CA GLY A 54 -3.05 6.32 -12.13
C GLY A 54 -2.06 7.40 -12.57
N PHE A 55 -2.41 8.69 -12.40
CA PHE A 55 -1.65 9.87 -12.86
C PHE A 55 -0.25 10.00 -12.21
N HIS A 56 0.73 9.24 -12.71
CA HIS A 56 2.14 9.31 -12.30
C HIS A 56 2.41 9.13 -10.80
N LYS A 57 1.52 8.47 -10.07
CA LYS A 57 1.75 8.16 -8.64
C LYS A 57 2.42 6.81 -8.53
N ASP A 58 3.64 6.83 -8.02
CA ASP A 58 4.38 5.63 -7.67
C ASP A 58 4.50 5.54 -6.15
N TYR A 59 4.38 4.34 -5.60
CA TYR A 59 4.67 4.09 -4.19
C TYR A 59 5.29 2.72 -4.00
N PHE A 60 6.08 2.59 -2.94
CA PHE A 60 6.74 1.35 -2.58
C PHE A 60 5.89 0.56 -1.58
N LEU A 61 5.77 -0.75 -1.81
CA LEU A 61 5.32 -1.72 -0.81
C LEU A 61 6.45 -2.68 -0.49
N SER A 62 6.73 -2.85 0.80
CA SER A 62 7.66 -3.85 1.31
C SER A 62 7.12 -5.26 1.11
N SER A 63 8.01 -6.25 1.17
CA SER A 63 7.70 -7.65 0.94
C SER A 63 6.66 -8.24 1.92
N ASP A 64 6.47 -7.64 3.09
CA ASP A 64 5.44 -8.01 4.08
C ASP A 64 3.99 -7.78 3.58
N TYR A 65 3.79 -6.92 2.58
CA TYR A 65 2.50 -6.76 1.91
C TYR A 65 2.27 -7.81 0.82
N ILE A 66 3.29 -8.54 0.39
CA ILE A 66 3.20 -9.47 -0.74
C ILE A 66 2.79 -10.84 -0.21
N ASP A 67 1.68 -11.37 -0.70
CA ASP A 67 1.25 -12.74 -0.41
C ASP A 67 1.92 -13.71 -1.39
N LYS A 68 1.66 -13.49 -2.68
CA LYS A 68 2.27 -14.29 -3.76
C LYS A 68 2.24 -13.54 -5.08
N PHE A 69 3.16 -13.95 -5.96
CA PHE A 69 3.10 -13.61 -7.36
C PHE A 69 2.38 -14.73 -8.13
N THR A 70 1.52 -14.36 -9.08
CA THR A 70 0.84 -15.30 -9.98
C THR A 70 1.17 -14.96 -11.44
N ASP A 71 0.67 -15.79 -12.36
CA ASP A 71 0.84 -15.55 -13.80
C ASP A 71 0.15 -14.28 -14.28
N GLU A 72 -0.85 -13.76 -13.55
CA GLU A 72 -1.63 -12.58 -13.97
C GLU A 72 -1.47 -11.37 -13.04
N THR A 73 -1.23 -11.61 -11.75
CA THR A 73 -1.31 -10.58 -10.70
C THR A 73 -0.22 -10.72 -9.65
N LEU A 74 0.03 -9.63 -8.93
CA LEU A 74 0.64 -9.65 -7.60
C LEU A 74 -0.48 -9.58 -6.57
N LEU A 75 -0.57 -10.58 -5.70
CA LEU A 75 -1.57 -10.64 -4.63
C LEU A 75 -0.99 -10.06 -3.34
N LEU A 76 -1.74 -9.16 -2.71
CA LEU A 76 -1.40 -8.56 -1.43
C LEU A 76 -1.98 -9.37 -0.26
N SER A 77 -1.17 -9.52 0.78
CA SER A 77 -1.56 -10.17 2.04
C SER A 77 -2.48 -9.30 2.88
N ARG A 78 -2.45 -7.97 2.65
CA ARG A 78 -3.27 -6.97 3.30
C ARG A 78 -3.36 -5.69 2.44
N PRO A 79 -4.45 -4.93 2.55
CA PRO A 79 -4.59 -3.68 1.83
C PRO A 79 -3.58 -2.63 2.33
N PRO A 80 -2.89 -1.90 1.43
CA PRO A 80 -1.94 -0.86 1.79
C PRO A 80 -2.63 0.47 2.10
N ILE A 81 -2.07 1.21 3.05
CA ILE A 81 -2.46 2.60 3.31
C ILE A 81 -1.77 3.51 2.28
N ARG A 82 -2.56 4.34 1.59
CA ARG A 82 -2.13 5.21 0.48
C ARG A 82 -2.65 6.62 0.65
N THR A 83 -2.02 7.59 0.00
CA THR A 83 -2.53 8.97 -0.09
C THR A 83 -3.79 9.02 -0.97
N ASP A 84 -4.54 10.11 -0.84
CA ASP A 84 -5.79 10.39 -1.56
C ASP A 84 -6.95 9.41 -1.30
N VAL A 85 -6.77 8.50 -0.36
CA VAL A 85 -7.81 7.57 0.11
C VAL A 85 -8.77 8.32 1.05
N PRO A 86 -10.11 8.15 0.89
CA PRO A 86 -11.09 8.72 1.81
C PRO A 86 -10.91 8.19 3.24
N VAL A 87 -11.06 9.07 4.22
CA VAL A 87 -11.06 8.74 5.65
C VAL A 87 -12.46 8.94 6.20
N VAL A 88 -12.97 7.92 6.89
CA VAL A 88 -14.29 7.92 7.53
C VAL A 88 -14.15 7.55 9.01
N ASP A 89 -15.13 7.91 9.82
CA ASP A 89 -15.24 7.36 11.18
C ASP A 89 -15.82 5.94 11.19
N ILE A 90 -15.93 5.37 12.39
CA ILE A 90 -16.45 4.03 12.63
C ILE A 90 -17.91 3.85 12.16
N ASP A 91 -18.69 4.94 12.15
CA ASP A 91 -20.08 4.97 11.69
C ASP A 91 -20.19 5.21 10.17
N GLY A 92 -19.07 5.46 9.50
CA GLY A 92 -18.99 5.69 8.06
C GLY A 92 -19.15 7.15 7.62
N HIS A 93 -19.21 8.11 8.55
CA HIS A 93 -19.23 9.53 8.20
C HIS A 93 -17.90 9.98 7.63
N LYS A 94 -17.96 10.75 6.53
CA LYS A 94 -16.78 11.32 5.91
C LYS A 94 -16.09 12.31 6.85
N ILE A 95 -14.81 12.03 7.13
CA ILE A 95 -13.88 12.92 7.83
C ILE A 95 -13.09 13.74 6.82
N GLY A 96 -12.40 13.07 5.88
CA GLY A 96 -11.45 13.74 5.01
C GLY A 96 -10.79 12.80 4.00
N LYS A 97 -9.55 13.11 3.64
CA LYS A 97 -8.68 12.26 2.81
C LYS A 97 -7.27 12.25 3.37
N ILE A 98 -6.53 11.17 3.14
CA ILE A 98 -5.10 11.14 3.48
C ILE A 98 -4.35 12.10 2.56
N SER A 99 -3.73 13.13 3.13
CA SER A 99 -2.82 14.03 2.39
C SER A 99 -1.39 13.50 2.40
N ARG A 100 -0.96 12.88 3.51
CA ARG A 100 0.42 12.42 3.70
C ARG A 100 0.51 11.18 4.57
N LEU A 101 1.51 10.35 4.29
CA LEU A 101 1.92 9.24 5.14
C LEU A 101 3.17 9.65 5.93
N VAL A 102 3.14 9.53 7.25
CA VAL A 102 4.26 9.81 8.13
C VAL A 102 4.87 8.49 8.56
N ARG A 103 6.16 8.32 8.25
CA ARG A 103 6.90 7.09 8.47
C ARG A 103 8.09 7.34 9.38
N HIS A 104 8.43 6.35 10.18
CA HIS A 104 9.63 6.37 11.00
C HIS A 104 10.86 6.54 10.08
N PRO A 105 11.80 7.45 10.40
CA PRO A 105 12.93 7.77 9.53
C PRO A 105 13.84 6.57 9.24
N ASP A 106 14.10 5.74 10.26
CA ASP A 106 15.02 4.61 10.13
C ASP A 106 14.39 3.31 9.60
N THR A 107 13.18 2.96 10.05
CA THR A 107 12.52 1.70 9.68
C THR A 107 11.58 1.83 8.49
N ASN A 108 11.22 3.07 8.10
CA ASN A 108 10.22 3.38 7.07
C ASN A 108 8.81 2.79 7.37
N GLU A 109 8.58 2.35 8.61
CA GLU A 109 7.28 1.89 9.06
C GLU A 109 6.30 3.06 9.18
N LEU A 110 5.03 2.82 8.85
CA LEU A 110 3.99 3.84 8.99
C LEU A 110 3.69 4.07 10.47
N GLU A 111 3.89 5.30 10.94
CA GLU A 111 3.58 5.73 12.30
C GLU A 111 2.23 6.44 12.36
N SER A 112 1.99 7.37 11.42
CA SER A 112 0.77 8.16 11.39
C SER A 112 0.38 8.55 9.96
N ILE A 113 -0.87 8.98 9.83
CA ILE A 113 -1.41 9.55 8.60
C ILE A 113 -1.80 10.99 8.86
N GLU A 114 -1.54 11.85 7.89
CA GLU A 114 -2.08 13.21 7.89
C GLU A 114 -3.40 13.20 7.14
N VAL A 115 -4.46 13.62 7.81
CA VAL A 115 -5.82 13.66 7.27
C VAL A 115 -6.20 15.10 7.02
N HIS A 116 -6.52 15.42 5.77
CA HIS A 116 -7.02 16.73 5.36
C HIS A 116 -8.55 16.70 5.27
N ASP A 117 -9.22 17.56 6.02
CA ASP A 117 -10.68 17.58 6.18
C ASP A 117 -11.37 18.79 5.52
N GLY A 118 -10.64 19.68 4.84
CA GLY A 118 -11.18 20.97 4.42
C GLY A 118 -10.23 21.83 3.60
N ILE A 119 -10.13 23.15 3.87
CA ILE A 119 -9.32 24.10 3.09
C ILE A 119 -7.97 24.43 3.74
N ILE A 120 -7.82 24.33 5.08
CA ILE A 120 -6.61 24.82 5.78
C ILE A 120 -6.12 23.87 6.89
N HIS A 121 -6.93 22.92 7.35
CA HIS A 121 -6.58 22.10 8.50
C HIS A 121 -6.30 20.65 8.10
N SER A 122 -5.21 20.14 8.62
CA SER A 122 -4.88 18.73 8.61
C SER A 122 -4.60 18.29 10.03
N LYS A 123 -4.90 17.03 10.32
CA LYS A 123 -4.61 16.43 11.63
C LYS A 123 -3.76 15.17 11.45
N ILE A 124 -2.82 14.99 12.35
CA ILE A 124 -1.98 13.79 12.39
C ILE A 124 -2.71 12.74 13.23
N ILE A 125 -3.01 11.61 12.61
CA ILE A 125 -3.71 10.48 13.23
C ILE A 125 -2.74 9.30 13.31
N HIS A 126 -2.47 8.84 14.53
CA HIS A 126 -1.59 7.72 14.76
C HIS A 126 -2.19 6.41 14.21
N LYS A 127 -1.35 5.49 13.73
CA LYS A 127 -1.78 4.20 13.17
C LYS A 127 -2.67 3.39 14.13
N SER A 128 -2.50 3.56 15.45
CA SER A 128 -3.34 2.92 16.46
C SER A 128 -4.82 3.30 16.37
N GLU A 129 -5.12 4.48 15.84
CA GLU A 129 -6.48 4.99 15.68
C GLU A 129 -7.18 4.47 14.43
N ILE A 130 -6.44 3.77 13.56
CA ILE A 130 -7.01 3.14 12.36
C ILE A 130 -7.65 1.82 12.78
N TRP A 131 -8.95 1.68 12.49
CA TRP A 131 -9.70 0.46 12.68
C TRP A 131 -9.62 -0.45 11.46
N GLY A 132 -9.75 0.11 10.26
CA GLY A 132 -9.80 -0.66 9.01
C GLY A 132 -9.11 0.06 7.85
N VAL A 133 -8.55 -0.75 6.94
CA VAL A 133 -7.85 -0.30 5.73
C VAL A 133 -8.45 -1.04 4.54
N GLY A 134 -8.74 -0.34 3.44
CA GLY A 134 -9.30 -0.91 2.22
C GLY A 134 -9.46 0.17 1.15
N GLU A 135 -10.63 0.25 0.51
CA GLU A 135 -10.99 1.39 -0.37
C GLU A 135 -11.06 2.73 0.36
N LYS A 136 -11.33 2.68 1.67
CA LYS A 136 -11.35 3.79 2.61
C LYS A 136 -10.55 3.42 3.85
N ILE A 137 -10.08 4.44 4.57
CA ILE A 137 -9.55 4.28 5.92
C ILE A 137 -10.66 4.55 6.91
N ILE A 138 -10.85 3.63 7.84
CA ILE A 138 -11.84 3.75 8.91
C ILE A 138 -11.09 4.04 10.19
N LEU A 139 -11.41 5.16 10.84
CA LEU A 139 -10.88 5.50 12.15
C LEU A 139 -11.76 4.92 13.25
N LYS A 140 -11.16 4.59 14.40
CA LYS A 140 -11.87 4.15 15.61
C LYS A 140 -12.72 5.28 16.21
N LEU A 141 -12.23 6.50 16.08
CA LEU A 141 -12.84 7.72 16.58
C LEU A 141 -13.95 8.23 15.67
N THR A 142 -15.00 8.77 16.27
CA THR A 142 -16.13 9.44 15.61
C THR A 142 -15.70 10.76 14.98
N LYS A 143 -16.50 11.28 14.04
CA LYS A 143 -16.24 12.59 13.43
C LYS A 143 -16.20 13.73 14.46
N GLU A 144 -17.01 13.68 15.51
CA GLU A 144 -17.01 14.71 16.56
C GLU A 144 -15.74 14.63 17.43
N GLU A 145 -15.31 13.42 17.80
CA GLU A 145 -14.02 13.23 18.49
C GLU A 145 -12.85 13.70 17.64
N TYR A 146 -12.85 13.38 16.33
CA TYR A 146 -11.85 13.86 15.38
C TYR A 146 -11.74 15.39 15.39
N LYS A 147 -12.87 16.12 15.37
CA LYS A 147 -12.88 17.59 15.40
C LYS A 147 -12.25 18.15 16.67
N ASN A 148 -12.39 17.45 17.79
CA ASN A 148 -11.87 17.86 19.10
C ASN A 148 -10.38 17.52 19.33
N LEU A 149 -9.75 16.76 18.43
CA LEU A 149 -8.30 16.55 18.46
C LEU A 149 -7.57 17.90 18.32
N LYS A 150 -6.62 18.17 19.22
CA LYS A 150 -5.80 19.39 19.20
C LYS A 150 -4.66 19.28 18.19
#